data_AF-M2Z8R6-F1
#
_entry.id   AF-M2Z8R6-F1
#
_cell.length_a   1.000
_cell.length_b   1.000
_cell.length_c   1.000
_cell.angle_alpha   90.00
_cell.angle_beta   90.00
_cell.angle_gamma   90.00
#
_symmetry.space_group_name_H-M   'P 1'
#
loop_
_entity.id
_entity.type
_entity.pdbx_description
1 polymer ?
#
loop_
_entity_poly.entity_id
_entity_poly.type
_entity_poly.pdbx_seq_one_letter_code
_entity_poly.pdbx_strand_id
1 'polypeptide(L)'
;MLSLEDCIAFSGLTAEQLDAVACHEHLPLIIVAEWAECVLEAEEGCAKVAAILAEEVEVAAIHHKDRLGDWAHGLEQFLREHPAH
;
A
#
# COMPACT_ATOMS: atom_id res chain seq x y z
N MET A 1 4.18 -18.83 -16.19
CA MET A 1 4.66 -17.50 -15.76
C MET A 1 3.59 -16.91 -14.88
N LEU A 2 3.95 -16.29 -13.76
CA LEU A 2 3.00 -15.53 -12.95
C LEU A 2 2.63 -14.23 -13.67
N SER A 3 1.36 -13.84 -13.57
CA SER A 3 0.85 -12.56 -14.03
C SER A 3 1.02 -11.48 -12.95
N LEU A 4 0.81 -10.21 -13.32
CA LEU A 4 0.80 -9.12 -12.34
C LEU A 4 -0.32 -9.30 -11.31
N GLU A 5 -1.49 -9.81 -11.72
CA GLU A 5 -2.61 -10.09 -10.83
C GLU A 5 -2.23 -11.15 -9.78
N ASP A 6 -1.48 -12.19 -10.20
CA ASP A 6 -0.96 -13.19 -9.25
C ASP A 6 -0.01 -12.54 -8.23
N CYS A 7 0.88 -11.63 -8.67
CA CYS A 7 1.81 -10.94 -7.77
C CYS A 7 1.08 -10.01 -6.79
N ILE A 8 0.05 -9.28 -7.23
CA ILE A 8 -0.79 -8.47 -6.34
C ILE A 8 -1.46 -9.37 -5.30
N ALA A 9 -2.03 -10.50 -5.72
CA ALA A 9 -2.70 -11.44 -4.83
C ALA A 9 -1.76 -12.06 -3.77
N PHE A 10 -0.46 -12.21 -4.08
CA PHE A 10 0.54 -12.72 -3.13
C PHE A 10 1.18 -11.65 -2.25
N SER A 11 1.00 -10.36 -2.57
CA SER A 11 1.71 -9.25 -1.91
C SER A 11 1.30 -8.99 -0.45
N GLY A 12 0.16 -9.51 -0.03
CA GLY A 12 -0.46 -9.19 1.27
C GLY A 12 -1.15 -7.81 1.32
N LEU A 13 -1.14 -7.04 0.22
CA LEU A 13 -1.83 -5.76 0.09
C LEU A 13 -2.87 -5.79 -1.04
N THR A 14 -3.88 -4.94 -0.91
CA THR A 14 -4.86 -4.68 -1.99
C THR A 14 -4.24 -3.87 -3.12
N ALA A 15 -4.91 -3.85 -4.28
CA ALA A 15 -4.44 -3.07 -5.43
C ALA A 15 -4.35 -1.57 -5.12
N GLU A 16 -5.30 -1.04 -4.34
CA GLU A 16 -5.36 0.35 -3.92
C GLU A 16 -4.21 0.71 -2.97
N GLN A 17 -3.87 -0.19 -2.03
CA GLN A 17 -2.74 -0.02 -1.13
C GLN A 17 -1.40 -0.08 -1.88
N LEU A 18 -1.24 -1.04 -2.80
CA LEU A 18 -0.04 -1.13 -3.64
C LEU A 18 0.13 0.09 -4.54
N ASP A 19 -0.96 0.61 -5.10
CA ASP A 19 -0.94 1.80 -5.94
C ASP A 19 -0.52 3.06 -5.16
N ALA A 20 -0.99 3.20 -3.92
CA ALA A 20 -0.55 4.28 -3.03
C ALA A 20 0.95 4.19 -2.73
N VAL A 21 1.45 3.00 -2.35
CA VAL A 21 2.89 2.80 -2.10
C VAL A 21 3.72 3.03 -3.36
N ALA A 22 3.26 2.56 -4.52
CA ALA A 22 3.92 2.78 -5.81
C ALA A 22 4.01 4.27 -6.17
N CYS A 23 2.97 5.03 -5.86
CA CYS A 23 2.97 6.48 -6.03
C CYS A 23 4.00 7.15 -5.11
N HIS A 24 4.03 6.77 -3.83
CA HIS A 24 4.93 7.32 -2.83
C HIS A 24 6.41 7.03 -3.13
N GLU A 25 6.74 5.77 -3.40
CA GLU A 25 8.11 5.31 -3.63
C GLU A 25 8.59 5.55 -5.08
N HIS A 26 7.70 5.98 -5.97
CA HIS A 26 7.97 6.13 -7.41
C HIS A 26 8.47 4.82 -8.07
N LEU A 27 7.90 3.70 -7.65
CA LEU A 27 8.28 2.36 -8.13
C LEU A 27 7.19 1.71 -8.99
N PRO A 28 7.55 0.84 -9.95
CA PRO A 28 6.58 0.03 -10.66
C PRO A 28 5.81 -0.90 -9.72
N LEU A 29 4.53 -1.12 -10.00
CA LEU A 29 3.64 -1.94 -9.16
C LEU A 29 4.17 -3.36 -8.88
N ILE A 30 4.84 -3.97 -9.86
CA ILE A 30 5.44 -5.31 -9.70
C ILE A 30 6.56 -5.34 -8.65
N ILE A 31 7.32 -4.25 -8.52
CA ILE A 31 8.39 -4.13 -7.51
C ILE A 31 7.78 -3.91 -6.14
N VAL A 32 6.74 -3.09 -6.06
CA VAL A 32 6.01 -2.84 -4.81
C VAL A 32 5.31 -4.10 -4.30
N ALA A 33 4.72 -4.89 -5.19
CA ALA A 33 4.07 -6.16 -4.83
C ALA A 33 5.05 -7.16 -4.22
N GLU A 34 6.26 -7.26 -4.76
CA GLU A 34 7.31 -8.11 -4.21
C GLU A 34 7.84 -7.55 -2.87
N TRP A 35 8.08 -6.24 -2.80
CA TRP A 35 8.50 -5.57 -1.56
C TRP A 35 7.48 -5.73 -0.44
N ALA A 36 6.18 -5.63 -0.74
CA ALA A 36 5.09 -5.73 0.22
C ALA A 36 5.06 -7.10 0.93
N GLU A 37 5.25 -8.18 0.18
CA GLU A 37 5.31 -9.53 0.73
C GLU A 37 6.42 -9.64 1.78
N CYS A 38 7.62 -9.15 1.44
CA CYS A 38 8.77 -9.20 2.34
C CYS A 38 8.66 -8.23 3.52
N VAL A 39 8.13 -7.01 3.30
CA VAL A 39 8.09 -5.98 4.35
C VAL A 39 7.06 -6.32 5.42
N LEU A 40 5.92 -6.92 5.07
CA LEU A 40 4.88 -7.26 6.03
C LEU A 40 5.31 -8.32 7.05
N GLU A 41 6.31 -9.15 6.72
CA GLU A 41 6.90 -10.12 7.65
C GLU A 41 7.90 -9.49 8.65
N ALA A 42 8.36 -8.26 8.40
CA ALA A 42 9.30 -7.57 9.29
C ALA A 42 8.59 -7.00 10.53
N GLU A 43 9.31 -6.94 11.67
CA GLU A 43 8.79 -6.51 12.98
C GLU A 43 8.09 -5.14 12.93
N GLU A 44 8.65 -4.17 12.20
CA GLU A 44 8.10 -2.82 12.02
C GLU A 44 7.45 -2.63 10.63
N GLY A 45 7.27 -3.72 9.89
CA GLY A 45 6.82 -3.72 8.50
C GLY A 45 5.44 -3.10 8.30
N CYS A 46 4.48 -3.57 9.10
CA CYS A 46 3.11 -3.05 9.06
C CYS A 46 3.06 -1.56 9.43
N ALA A 47 3.85 -1.12 10.42
CA ALA A 47 3.94 0.28 10.80
C ALA A 47 4.51 1.14 9.65
N LYS A 48 5.53 0.63 8.95
CA LYS A 48 6.11 1.30 7.78
C LYS A 48 5.09 1.45 6.64
N VAL A 49 4.34 0.39 6.32
CA VAL A 49 3.30 0.44 5.29
C VAL A 49 2.20 1.42 5.68
N ALA A 50 1.73 1.37 6.93
CA ALA A 50 0.71 2.29 7.43
C ALA A 50 1.14 3.76 7.33
N ALA A 51 2.41 4.06 7.64
CA ALA A 51 2.95 5.41 7.53
C ALA A 51 2.94 5.90 6.07
N ILE A 52 3.44 5.08 5.13
CA ILE A 52 3.42 5.40 3.69
C ILE A 52 2.00 5.66 3.20
N LEU A 53 1.05 4.78 3.55
CA LEU A 53 -0.36 4.94 3.14
C LEU A 53 -0.97 6.22 3.73
N ALA A 54 -0.68 6.55 4.99
CA ALA A 54 -1.17 7.76 5.64
C ALA A 54 -0.61 9.03 5.00
N GLU A 55 0.70 9.06 4.74
CA GLU A 55 1.37 10.17 4.06
C GLU A 55 0.80 10.38 2.65
N GLU A 56 0.60 9.31 1.88
CA GLU A 56 0.10 9.44 0.51
C GLU A 56 -1.38 9.87 0.47
N VAL A 57 -2.20 9.46 1.44
CA VAL A 57 -3.58 9.96 1.61
C VAL A 57 -3.58 11.45 1.97
N GLU A 58 -2.69 11.91 2.85
CA GLU A 58 -2.56 13.32 3.19
C GLU A 58 -2.16 14.16 1.97
N VAL A 59 -1.16 13.71 1.22
CA VAL A 59 -0.72 14.34 -0.03
C VAL A 59 -1.88 14.38 -1.05
N ALA A 60 -2.62 13.29 -1.20
CA ALA A 60 -3.78 13.23 -2.09
C ALA A 60 -4.89 14.22 -1.67
N ALA A 61 -5.11 14.40 -0.37
CA ALA A 61 -6.10 15.34 0.16
C ALA A 61 -5.71 16.80 -0.10
N ILE A 62 -4.43 17.15 0.11
CA ILE A 62 -3.89 18.50 -0.14
C ILE A 62 -3.94 18.86 -1.63
N HIS A 63 -3.61 17.90 -2.50
CA HIS A 63 -3.50 18.13 -3.93
C HIS A 63 -4.77 17.77 -4.72
N HIS A 64 -5.86 17.40 -4.04
CA HIS A 64 -7.13 16.98 -4.66
C HIS A 64 -6.94 15.90 -5.73
N LYS A 65 -6.13 14.87 -5.44
CA LYS A 65 -5.94 13.74 -6.36
C LYS A 65 -7.25 12.94 -6.50
N ASP A 66 -7.58 12.53 -7.71
CA ASP A 66 -8.78 11.71 -7.99
C ASP A 66 -8.80 10.37 -7.23
N ARG A 67 -7.62 9.85 -6.87
CA ARG A 67 -7.43 8.57 -6.16
C ARG A 67 -7.59 8.66 -4.64
N LEU A 68 -7.88 9.85 -4.09
CA LEU A 68 -7.99 10.05 -2.64
C LEU A 68 -8.99 9.07 -1.99
N GLY A 69 -10.13 8.84 -2.62
CA GLY A 69 -11.15 7.93 -2.10
C GLY A 69 -10.64 6.50 -1.96
N ASP A 70 -10.00 5.99 -3.01
CA ASP A 70 -9.47 4.62 -3.07
C ASP A 70 -8.34 4.42 -2.05
N TRP A 71 -7.40 5.37 -1.98
CA TRP A 71 -6.28 5.29 -1.03
C TRP A 71 -6.72 5.47 0.43
N ALA A 72 -7.70 6.35 0.70
CA ALA A 72 -8.27 6.49 2.04
C ALA A 72 -8.99 5.21 2.49
N HIS A 73 -9.73 4.57 1.57
CA HIS A 73 -10.35 3.28 1.85
C HIS A 73 -9.31 2.18 2.10
N GLY A 74 -8.26 2.13 1.27
CA GLY A 74 -7.15 1.19 1.42
C GLY A 74 -6.42 1.33 2.76
N LEU A 75 -6.16 2.57 3.20
CA LEU A 75 -5.59 2.86 4.52
C LEU A 75 -6.51 2.40 5.66
N GLU A 76 -7.80 2.72 5.59
CA GLU A 76 -8.77 2.31 6.61
C GLU A 76 -8.83 0.78 6.74
N GLN A 77 -8.86 0.07 5.61
CA GLN A 77 -8.83 -1.39 5.60
C GLN A 77 -7.53 -1.91 6.22
N PHE A 78 -6.37 -1.35 5.83
CA PHE A 78 -5.08 -1.79 6.34
C PHE A 78 -4.98 -1.66 7.86
N LEU A 79 -5.37 -0.51 8.42
CA LEU A 79 -5.35 -0.27 9.87
C LEU A 79 -6.31 -1.18 10.64
N ARG A 80 -7.40 -1.62 10.01
CA ARG A 80 -8.35 -2.57 10.60
C ARG A 80 -7.80 -3.98 10.64
N GLU A 81 -7.05 -4.38 9.61
CA GLU A 81 -6.42 -5.70 9.50
C GLU A 81 -5.15 -5.80 10.37
N HIS A 82 -4.46 -4.68 10.60
CA HIS A 82 -3.22 -4.59 11.38
C HIS A 82 -3.35 -3.61 12.58
N PRO A 83 -4.21 -3.91 13.58
CA PRO A 83 -4.39 -3.05 14.73
C PRO A 83 -3.16 -3.09 15.66
N ALA A 84 -2.46 -1.95 15.78
CA ALA A 84 -1.38 -1.70 16.75
C ALA A 84 -0.40 -2.88 16.95
N HIS A 85 0.52 -3.04 16.00
CA HIS A 85 1.83 -3.66 16.23
C HIS A 85 2.78 -2.66 16.89
#